data_AF-A0A384JVR3-F1
#
_entry.id   AF-A0A384JVR3-F1
#
_cell.length_a   1.000
_cell.length_b   1.000
_cell.length_c   1.000
_cell.angle_alpha   90.00
_cell.angle_beta   90.00
_cell.angle_gamma   90.00
#
_symmetry.space_group_name_H-M   'P 1'
#
loop_
_entity.id
_entity.type
_entity.pdbx_description
1 polymer ?
#
loop_
_entity_poly.entity_id
_entity_poly.type
_entity_poly.pdbx_seq_one_letter_code
_entity_poly.pdbx_strand_id
1 'polypeptide(L)'
;MSPIIQLFRRKSPLQEKLAEIVKLPHSVLITIPAGTPPPGVKSLSENPETLQPVIIAVCSILFALMLICCGIRTWTKFMIMRPVKLRWNDLTWLLALLTSITCYVITMISVTGLGTVGLHTWDYSLARLFTNYNGVGFIVPTWNTPLAFGLVKLTIWLTYIEIFTSMRWVRVCCYVGAAITSIWYFPVVIATLVWTTPPRGKNFVYSLISDGIFTTQKLTIPIAAVGLAIDVFLFAIPLLAVSKLHMATKKKLGVALIFATGALAIVASILSIIYRVRLNEVLDNTWALVPVFILTLAELFIGMIIACTWHMSKFFRTYDRQFGKVGSSIAYIVCFRCARKFKQRK
;
A
#
# COMPACT_ATOMS: atom_id res chain seq x y z
N MET A 1 -42.09 -10.16 6.02
CA MET A 1 -40.94 -9.41 6.56
C MET A 1 -40.07 -10.43 7.30
N SER A 2 -38.98 -10.91 6.69
CA SER A 2 -38.35 -12.18 7.11
C SER A 2 -37.50 -12.05 8.38
N PRO A 3 -37.48 -13.08 9.25
CA PRO A 3 -36.73 -13.11 10.52
C PRO A 3 -35.19 -13.07 10.34
N ILE A 4 -34.68 -13.11 9.11
CA ILE A 4 -33.25 -13.06 8.79
C ILE A 4 -32.69 -11.63 8.96
N ILE A 5 -33.52 -10.60 8.75
CA ILE A 5 -33.10 -9.19 8.91
C ILE A 5 -33.00 -8.80 10.40
N GLN A 6 -33.69 -9.51 11.30
CA GLN A 6 -33.57 -9.27 12.74
C GLN A 6 -32.26 -9.84 13.33
N LEU A 7 -31.64 -10.84 12.69
CA LEU A 7 -30.35 -11.38 13.15
C LEU A 7 -29.17 -10.43 12.89
N PHE A 8 -29.29 -9.54 11.89
CA PHE A 8 -28.31 -8.47 11.62
C PHE A 8 -28.51 -7.22 12.49
N ARG A 9 -29.58 -7.15 13.29
CA ARG A 9 -29.88 -6.05 14.23
C ARG A 9 -29.61 -6.44 15.69
N ARG A 10 -28.86 -7.50 15.96
CA ARG A 10 -28.39 -7.76 17.32
C ARG A 10 -27.05 -7.04 17.47
N LYS A 11 -27.07 -5.82 18.02
CA LYS A 11 -25.84 -5.22 18.58
C LYS A 11 -25.20 -6.30 19.44
N SER A 12 -23.97 -6.66 19.13
CA SER A 12 -23.26 -7.63 19.95
C SER A 12 -23.19 -7.09 21.39
N PRO A 13 -23.34 -7.92 22.43
CA PRO A 13 -23.27 -7.47 23.83
C PRO A 13 -21.95 -6.76 24.18
N LEU A 14 -20.89 -6.98 23.39
CA LEU A 14 -19.63 -6.25 23.43
C LEU A 14 -19.77 -4.77 23.03
N GLN A 15 -20.66 -4.43 22.09
CA GLN A 15 -20.85 -3.07 21.61
C GLN A 15 -21.59 -2.16 22.57
N GLU A 16 -22.53 -2.72 23.33
CA GLU A 16 -23.26 -1.96 24.34
C GLU A 16 -22.29 -1.54 25.46
N LYS A 17 -21.43 -2.46 25.89
CA LYS A 17 -20.32 -2.18 26.81
C LYS A 17 -19.31 -1.17 26.23
N LEU A 18 -18.92 -1.30 24.96
CA LEU A 18 -17.99 -0.36 24.33
C LEU A 18 -18.57 1.06 24.20
N ALA A 19 -19.87 1.19 23.93
CA ALA A 19 -20.55 2.47 23.85
C ALA A 19 -20.72 3.14 25.22
N GLU A 20 -20.81 2.37 26.31
CA GLU A 20 -20.75 2.87 27.69
C GLU A 20 -19.34 3.30 28.06
N ILE A 21 -18.30 2.54 27.67
CA ILE A 21 -16.89 2.87 27.91
C ILE A 21 -16.51 4.21 27.27
N VAL A 22 -16.98 4.50 26.04
CA VAL A 22 -16.69 5.78 25.37
C VAL A 22 -17.32 7.00 26.08
N LYS A 23 -18.37 6.80 26.89
CA LYS A 23 -18.98 7.87 27.68
C LYS A 23 -18.28 8.13 29.00
N LEU A 24 -17.28 7.33 29.37
CA LEU A 24 -16.53 7.54 30.61
C LEU A 24 -15.73 8.85 30.57
N PRO A 25 -15.56 9.53 31.72
CA PRO A 25 -14.75 10.73 31.80
C PRO A 25 -13.30 10.43 31.40
N HIS A 26 -12.65 11.42 30.78
CA HIS A 26 -11.30 11.26 30.22
C HIS A 26 -10.27 10.78 31.26
N SER A 27 -10.42 11.18 32.52
CA SER A 27 -9.59 10.75 33.65
C SER A 27 -9.63 9.24 33.91
N VAL A 28 -10.76 8.59 33.63
CA VAL A 28 -10.93 7.13 33.78
C VAL A 28 -10.41 6.39 32.55
N LEU A 29 -10.54 6.98 31.36
CA LEU A 29 -10.04 6.37 30.12
C LEU A 29 -8.51 6.33 30.04
N ILE A 30 -7.80 7.15 30.81
CA ILE A 30 -6.33 7.16 30.85
C ILE A 30 -5.79 5.98 31.66
N THR A 31 -6.52 5.53 32.68
CA THR A 31 -6.07 4.44 33.58
C THR A 31 -6.42 3.05 33.05
N ILE A 32 -7.29 2.95 32.04
CA ILE A 32 -7.70 1.68 31.43
C ILE A 32 -6.81 1.37 30.22
N PRO A 33 -6.02 0.28 30.24
CA PRO A 33 -5.27 -0.18 29.08
C PRO A 33 -6.22 -0.68 27.98
N ALA A 34 -5.85 -0.50 26.71
CA ALA A 34 -6.70 -0.93 25.59
C ALA A 34 -6.76 -2.46 25.41
N GLY A 35 -5.77 -3.20 25.94
CA GLY A 35 -5.69 -4.66 25.94
C GLY A 35 -5.32 -5.25 27.30
N THR A 36 -5.56 -6.54 27.48
CA THR A 36 -5.13 -7.27 28.67
C THR A 36 -3.66 -7.71 28.50
N PRO A 37 -2.78 -7.41 29.48
CA PRO A 37 -1.39 -7.84 29.39
C PRO A 37 -1.28 -9.37 29.61
N PRO A 38 -0.29 -10.03 29.01
CA PRO A 38 0.02 -11.42 29.33
C PRO A 38 0.51 -11.56 30.80
N PRO A 39 0.39 -12.77 31.39
CA PRO A 39 0.78 -13.00 32.78
C PRO A 39 2.22 -12.55 33.06
N GLY A 40 2.40 -11.66 34.04
CA GLY A 40 3.71 -11.14 34.44
C GLY A 40 4.15 -9.82 33.78
N VAL A 41 3.39 -9.29 32.82
CA VAL A 41 3.68 -7.98 32.20
C VAL A 41 2.85 -6.88 32.85
N LYS A 42 3.50 -5.76 33.23
CA LYS A 42 2.81 -4.57 33.74
C LYS A 42 2.21 -3.79 32.57
N SER A 43 0.91 -3.48 32.65
CA SER A 43 0.24 -2.57 31.71
C SER A 43 0.76 -1.14 31.85
N LEU A 44 0.75 -0.37 30.75
CA LEU A 44 1.18 1.03 30.70
C LEU A 44 2.64 1.22 31.15
N SER A 45 3.58 0.55 30.48
CA SER A 45 5.01 0.74 30.74
C SER A 45 5.48 2.17 30.40
N GLU A 46 6.37 2.74 31.23
CA GLU A 46 6.99 4.05 30.95
C GLU A 46 7.87 4.03 29.70
N ASN A 47 8.44 2.86 29.36
CA ASN A 47 9.21 2.62 28.15
C ASN A 47 8.68 1.36 27.44
N PRO A 48 7.64 1.48 26.60
CA PRO A 48 7.08 0.33 25.89
C PRO A 48 8.02 -0.13 24.77
N GLU A 49 8.01 -1.44 24.47
CA GLU A 49 8.62 -1.94 23.24
C GLU A 49 7.84 -1.41 22.03
N THR A 50 8.55 -0.97 20.98
CA THR A 50 7.91 -0.31 19.84
C THR A 50 8.44 -0.83 18.51
N LEU A 51 7.53 -1.11 17.57
CA LEU A 51 7.86 -1.38 16.16
C LEU A 51 7.74 -0.14 15.27
N GLN A 52 7.41 1.01 15.87
CA GLN A 52 7.21 2.27 15.16
C GLN A 52 8.42 2.69 14.32
N PRO A 53 9.68 2.61 14.80
CA PRO A 53 10.85 2.99 14.01
C PRO A 53 11.03 2.11 12.76
N VAL A 54 10.70 0.82 12.85
CA VAL A 54 10.84 -0.13 11.73
C VAL A 54 9.88 0.23 10.60
N ILE A 55 8.61 0.52 10.92
CA ILE A 55 7.61 0.95 9.94
C ILE A 55 8.05 2.24 9.26
N ILE A 56 8.46 3.23 10.06
CA ILE A 56 8.90 4.53 9.54
C ILE A 56 10.08 4.35 8.59
N ALA A 57 11.11 3.61 8.98
CA ALA A 57 12.30 3.39 8.17
C ALA A 57 11.98 2.70 6.84
N VAL A 58 11.30 1.56 6.88
CA VAL A 58 11.01 0.76 5.67
C VAL A 58 10.08 1.50 4.72
N CYS A 59 8.98 2.06 5.24
CA CYS A 59 8.01 2.77 4.41
C CYS A 59 8.58 4.07 3.83
N SER A 60 9.42 4.81 4.57
CA SER A 60 10.06 6.03 4.06
C SER A 60 11.01 5.75 2.91
N ILE A 61 11.81 4.66 3.00
CA ILE A 61 12.73 4.27 1.94
C ILE A 61 11.96 3.91 0.66
N LEU A 62 10.91 3.08 0.77
CA LEU A 62 10.10 2.68 -0.38
C LEU A 62 9.32 3.86 -0.97
N PHE A 63 8.82 4.77 -0.12
CA PHE A 63 8.16 5.99 -0.54
C PHE A 63 9.09 6.90 -1.34
N ALA A 64 10.33 7.10 -0.87
CA ALA A 64 11.35 7.88 -1.58
C ALA A 64 11.66 7.26 -2.96
N LEU A 65 11.82 5.94 -3.03
CA LEU A 65 12.03 5.23 -4.31
C LEU A 65 10.86 5.42 -5.27
N MET A 66 9.62 5.33 -4.77
CA MET A 66 8.41 5.57 -5.56
C MET A 66 8.34 7.00 -6.10
N LEU A 67 8.66 8.01 -5.27
CA LEU A 67 8.71 9.42 -5.69
C LEU A 67 9.76 9.68 -6.77
N ILE A 68 10.97 9.09 -6.64
CA ILE A 68 12.02 9.20 -7.66
C ILE A 68 11.52 8.63 -9.00
N CYS A 69 10.91 7.45 -8.98
CA CYS A 69 10.37 6.82 -10.19
C CYS A 69 9.24 7.64 -10.83
N CYS A 70 8.36 8.21 -10.01
CA CYS A 70 7.30 9.12 -10.46
C CYS A 70 7.88 10.42 -11.05
N GLY A 71 8.93 10.98 -10.44
CA GLY A 71 9.65 12.14 -10.97
C GLY A 71 10.26 11.87 -12.34
N ILE A 72 10.89 10.70 -12.53
CA ILE A 72 11.42 10.27 -13.83
C ILE A 72 10.30 10.14 -14.86
N ARG A 73 9.14 9.59 -14.48
CA ARG A 73 7.97 9.49 -15.38
C ARG A 73 7.50 10.87 -15.83
N THR A 74 7.31 11.81 -14.89
CA THR A 74 6.94 13.20 -15.17
C THR A 74 7.94 13.85 -16.13
N TRP A 75 9.23 13.77 -15.81
CA TRP A 75 10.30 14.32 -16.64
C TRP A 75 10.26 13.75 -18.06
N THR A 76 10.15 12.43 -18.19
CA THR A 76 10.08 11.74 -19.47
C THR A 76 8.89 12.22 -20.31
N LYS A 77 7.72 12.40 -19.67
CA LYS A 77 6.51 12.82 -20.37
C LYS A 77 6.65 14.26 -20.89
N PHE A 78 7.05 15.20 -20.04
CA PHE A 78 7.09 16.62 -20.38
C PHE A 78 8.29 17.02 -21.24
N MET A 79 9.45 16.39 -21.04
CA MET A 79 10.69 16.75 -21.75
C MET A 79 10.98 15.85 -22.95
N ILE A 80 10.77 14.54 -22.86
CA ILE A 80 11.16 13.58 -23.92
C ILE A 80 10.00 13.30 -24.88
N MET A 81 8.77 13.13 -24.37
CA MET A 81 7.61 12.75 -25.19
C MET A 81 6.82 13.96 -25.71
N ARG A 82 7.48 14.89 -26.41
CA ARG A 82 6.80 16.03 -27.06
C ARG A 82 6.19 15.63 -28.42
N PRO A 83 4.98 16.12 -28.78
CA PRO A 83 4.09 17.00 -28.01
C PRO A 83 3.37 16.28 -26.86
N VAL A 84 3.12 17.00 -25.75
CA VAL A 84 2.48 16.46 -24.56
C VAL A 84 1.01 16.18 -24.85
N LYS A 85 0.66 14.88 -24.99
CA LYS A 85 -0.73 14.43 -25.08
C LYS A 85 -1.18 13.91 -23.72
N LEU A 86 -2.10 14.64 -23.08
CA LEU A 86 -2.79 14.20 -21.87
C LEU A 86 -3.73 13.04 -22.23
N ARG A 87 -3.50 11.89 -21.60
CA ARG A 87 -4.33 10.68 -21.79
C ARG A 87 -4.96 10.30 -20.45
N TRP A 88 -6.01 9.47 -20.50
CA TRP A 88 -6.63 8.87 -19.30
C TRP A 88 -5.61 8.14 -18.39
N ASN A 89 -4.54 7.61 -18.98
CA ASN A 89 -3.42 7.02 -18.23
C ASN A 89 -2.71 8.04 -17.32
N ASP A 90 -2.55 9.30 -17.75
CA ASP A 90 -1.89 10.33 -16.96
C ASP A 90 -2.77 10.80 -15.79
N LEU A 91 -4.08 10.91 -16.02
CA LEU A 91 -5.05 11.26 -14.98
C LEU A 91 -5.15 10.18 -13.89
N THR A 92 -5.33 8.92 -14.29
CA THR A 92 -5.40 7.80 -13.34
C THR A 92 -4.09 7.65 -12.56
N TRP A 93 -2.95 7.84 -13.20
CA TRP A 93 -1.64 7.84 -12.54
C TRP A 93 -1.51 8.97 -11.50
N LEU A 94 -1.96 10.19 -11.82
CA LEU A 94 -1.92 11.31 -10.89
C LEU A 94 -2.81 11.05 -9.66
N LEU A 95 -4.00 10.52 -9.88
CA LEU A 95 -4.90 10.12 -8.79
C LEU A 95 -4.32 8.97 -7.95
N ALA A 96 -3.68 7.99 -8.60
CA ALA A 96 -2.97 6.90 -7.92
C ALA A 96 -1.80 7.42 -7.06
N LEU A 97 -1.05 8.41 -7.56
CA LEU A 97 0.02 9.06 -6.82
C LEU A 97 -0.51 9.80 -5.59
N LEU A 98 -1.55 10.62 -5.76
CA LEU A 98 -2.16 11.36 -4.65
C LEU A 98 -2.70 10.43 -3.57
N THR A 99 -3.45 9.40 -3.95
CA THR A 99 -4.00 8.41 -3.00
C THR A 99 -2.91 7.59 -2.31
N SER A 100 -1.81 7.28 -3.00
CA SER A 100 -0.65 6.59 -2.41
C SER A 100 0.12 7.47 -1.42
N ILE A 101 0.29 8.76 -1.72
CA ILE A 101 0.86 9.74 -0.78
C ILE A 101 -0.04 9.84 0.45
N THR A 102 -1.36 9.91 0.25
CA THR A 102 -2.34 9.92 1.34
C THR A 102 -2.23 8.66 2.21
N CYS A 103 -2.10 7.46 1.62
CA CYS A 103 -1.85 6.22 2.38
C CYS A 103 -0.61 6.35 3.26
N TYR A 104 0.51 6.83 2.70
CA TYR A 104 1.75 7.02 3.44
C TYR A 104 1.59 7.99 4.62
N VAL A 105 1.01 9.16 4.37
CA VAL A 105 0.83 10.20 5.39
C VAL A 105 -0.07 9.70 6.52
N ILE A 106 -1.17 9.01 6.21
CA ILE A 106 -2.08 8.47 7.24
C ILE A 106 -1.39 7.38 8.06
N THR A 107 -0.60 6.51 7.44
CA THR A 107 0.18 5.51 8.18
C THR A 107 1.21 6.18 9.09
N MET A 108 1.91 7.23 8.62
CA MET A 108 2.84 7.99 9.46
C MET A 108 2.14 8.68 10.61
N ILE A 109 0.96 9.26 10.40
CA ILE A 109 0.11 9.79 11.48
C ILE A 109 -0.23 8.67 12.46
N SER A 110 -0.63 7.49 11.99
CA SER A 110 -1.03 6.38 12.88
C SER A 110 0.11 5.83 13.75
N VAL A 111 1.36 6.09 13.37
CA VAL A 111 2.58 5.57 14.01
C VAL A 111 3.33 6.62 14.83
N THR A 112 3.25 7.91 14.47
CA THR A 112 4.01 8.99 15.13
C THR A 112 3.17 9.74 16.18
N GLY A 113 3.84 10.47 17.08
CA GLY A 113 3.17 11.30 18.09
C GLY A 113 2.22 10.50 18.98
N LEU A 114 0.91 10.78 18.87
CA LEU A 114 -0.14 10.09 19.63
C LEU A 114 -0.62 8.78 18.98
N GLY A 115 0.03 8.35 17.90
CA GLY A 115 -0.27 7.12 17.17
C GLY A 115 -0.13 5.89 18.06
N THR A 116 -1.06 4.94 17.90
CA THR A 116 -1.12 3.68 18.67
C THR A 116 -0.59 2.49 17.90
N VAL A 117 -0.40 2.61 16.58
CA VAL A 117 0.12 1.54 15.73
C VAL A 117 1.58 1.28 16.08
N GLY A 118 1.94 0.00 16.24
CA GLY A 118 3.30 -0.41 16.60
C GLY A 118 3.61 -0.39 18.11
N LEU A 119 2.61 -0.10 18.95
CA LEU A 119 2.64 -0.35 20.38
C LEU A 119 1.75 -1.57 20.70
N HIS A 120 2.09 -2.31 21.74
CA HIS A 120 1.20 -3.34 22.26
C HIS A 120 -0.09 -2.71 22.82
N THR A 121 -1.20 -3.40 22.67
CA THR A 121 -2.53 -2.96 23.14
C THR A 121 -2.58 -2.66 24.65
N TRP A 122 -1.74 -3.30 25.47
CA TRP A 122 -1.65 -3.04 26.92
C TRP A 122 -0.70 -1.89 27.30
N ASP A 123 0.04 -1.31 26.35
CA ASP A 123 1.01 -0.24 26.59
C ASP A 123 0.45 1.17 26.33
N TYR A 124 -0.78 1.28 25.81
CA TYR A 124 -1.46 2.56 25.66
C TYR A 124 -2.88 2.54 26.22
N SER A 125 -3.34 3.72 26.65
CA SER A 125 -4.65 3.91 27.27
C SER A 125 -5.77 4.02 26.24
N LEU A 126 -6.99 3.68 26.65
CA LEU A 126 -8.19 3.88 25.82
C LEU A 126 -8.39 5.36 25.45
N ALA A 127 -8.01 6.30 26.32
CA ALA A 127 -8.04 7.73 26.02
C ALA A 127 -7.21 8.09 24.77
N ARG A 128 -6.02 7.49 24.65
CA ARG A 128 -5.16 7.67 23.47
C ARG A 128 -5.80 7.07 22.22
N LEU A 129 -6.37 5.86 22.33
CA LEU A 129 -7.07 5.21 21.21
C LEU A 129 -8.27 6.01 20.71
N PHE A 130 -9.07 6.58 21.61
CA PHE A 130 -10.25 7.37 21.29
C PHE A 130 -9.97 8.84 20.94
N THR A 131 -8.72 9.18 20.63
CA THR A 131 -8.39 10.52 20.11
C THR A 131 -8.75 10.60 18.63
N ASN A 132 -9.21 11.77 18.16
CA ASN A 132 -9.48 12.03 16.73
C ASN A 132 -8.28 11.66 15.82
N TYR A 133 -7.07 11.80 16.36
CA TYR A 133 -5.81 11.40 15.73
C TYR A 133 -5.80 9.92 15.30
N ASN A 134 -6.06 9.01 16.24
CA ASN A 134 -6.15 7.57 15.95
C ASN A 134 -7.43 7.24 15.17
N GLY A 135 -8.52 7.99 15.38
CA GLY A 135 -9.73 7.87 14.56
C GLY A 135 -9.45 8.03 13.07
N VAL A 136 -8.75 9.10 12.68
CA VAL A 136 -8.32 9.31 11.28
C VAL A 136 -7.41 8.18 10.80
N GLY A 137 -6.46 7.76 11.65
CA GLY A 137 -5.51 6.69 11.36
C GLY A 137 -6.14 5.33 11.07
N PHE A 138 -7.27 4.98 11.71
CA PHE A 138 -7.95 3.71 11.47
C PHE A 138 -9.07 3.81 10.44
N ILE A 139 -9.76 4.96 10.32
CA ILE A 139 -10.93 5.11 9.46
C ILE A 139 -10.53 5.38 8.02
N VAL A 140 -9.62 6.32 7.78
CA VAL A 140 -9.29 6.74 6.41
C VAL A 140 -8.65 5.63 5.58
N PRO A 141 -7.77 4.76 6.12
CA PRO A 141 -7.23 3.65 5.34
C PRO A 141 -8.27 2.65 4.84
N THR A 142 -9.43 2.54 5.50
CA THR A 142 -10.45 1.54 5.13
C THR A 142 -10.99 1.73 3.71
N TRP A 143 -11.10 2.98 3.26
CA TRP A 143 -11.56 3.31 1.91
C TRP A 143 -10.43 3.85 1.01
N ASN A 144 -9.43 4.54 1.57
CA ASN A 144 -8.34 5.09 0.76
C ASN A 144 -7.41 3.99 0.22
N THR A 145 -7.18 2.93 1.00
CA THR A 145 -6.33 1.80 0.56
C THR A 145 -6.92 1.08 -0.66
N PRO A 146 -8.18 0.60 -0.66
CA PRO A 146 -8.75 -0.02 -1.86
C PRO A 146 -8.86 0.95 -3.04
N LEU A 147 -9.09 2.24 -2.79
CA LEU A 147 -9.06 3.26 -3.85
C LEU A 147 -7.69 3.36 -4.50
N ALA A 148 -6.63 3.45 -3.69
CA ALA A 148 -5.26 3.51 -4.18
C ALA A 148 -4.89 2.26 -4.99
N PHE A 149 -5.19 1.06 -4.49
CA PHE A 149 -4.95 -0.19 -5.21
C PHE A 149 -5.71 -0.25 -6.55
N GLY A 150 -7.00 0.11 -6.56
CA GLY A 150 -7.78 0.16 -7.78
C GLY A 150 -7.17 1.11 -8.81
N LEU A 151 -6.79 2.32 -8.41
CA LEU A 151 -6.19 3.31 -9.29
C LEU A 151 -4.82 2.88 -9.83
N VAL A 152 -3.93 2.34 -8.97
CA VAL A 152 -2.62 1.82 -9.39
C VAL A 152 -2.79 0.72 -10.45
N LYS A 153 -3.66 -0.26 -10.18
CA LYS A 153 -3.93 -1.37 -11.10
C LYS A 153 -4.52 -0.87 -12.41
N LEU A 154 -5.44 0.09 -12.37
CA LEU A 154 -5.98 0.75 -13.57
C LEU A 154 -4.91 1.48 -14.38
N THR A 155 -3.98 2.18 -13.72
CA THR A 155 -2.85 2.83 -14.40
C THR A 155 -1.94 1.82 -15.09
N ILE A 156 -1.69 0.65 -14.47
CA ILE A 156 -0.91 -0.43 -15.11
C ILE A 156 -1.66 -0.96 -16.34
N TRP A 157 -2.96 -1.24 -16.23
CA TRP A 157 -3.78 -1.68 -17.36
C TRP A 157 -3.75 -0.70 -18.54
N LEU A 158 -3.98 0.59 -18.27
CA LEU A 158 -3.94 1.63 -19.28
C LEU A 158 -2.54 1.75 -19.90
N THR A 159 -1.49 1.66 -19.09
CA THR A 159 -0.11 1.64 -19.58
C THR A 159 0.14 0.44 -20.50
N TYR A 160 -0.37 -0.76 -20.19
CA TYR A 160 -0.24 -1.92 -21.07
C TYR A 160 -1.00 -1.77 -22.39
N ILE A 161 -2.20 -1.19 -22.37
CA ILE A 161 -2.98 -0.89 -23.59
C ILE A 161 -2.20 0.05 -24.51
N GLU A 162 -1.49 1.03 -23.95
CA GLU A 162 -0.68 1.98 -24.70
C GLU A 162 0.61 1.36 -25.28
N ILE A 163 1.20 0.40 -24.57
CA ILE A 163 2.44 -0.26 -25.00
C ILE A 163 2.17 -1.29 -26.09
N PHE A 164 1.18 -2.15 -25.89
CA PHE A 164 0.92 -3.29 -26.76
C PHE A 164 -0.09 -2.97 -27.87
N THR A 165 0.11 -1.84 -28.56
CA THR A 165 -0.79 -1.37 -29.64
C THR A 165 -0.93 -2.37 -30.78
N SER A 166 0.12 -3.13 -31.08
CA SER A 166 0.17 -4.11 -32.17
C SER A 166 -0.55 -5.44 -31.85
N MET A 167 -0.63 -5.85 -30.57
CA MET A 167 -1.19 -7.15 -30.18
C MET A 167 -2.63 -7.02 -29.71
N ARG A 168 -3.59 -7.29 -30.61
CA ARG A 168 -5.04 -7.17 -30.33
C ARG A 168 -5.49 -8.02 -29.13
N TRP A 169 -5.02 -9.26 -29.01
CA TRP A 169 -5.40 -10.16 -27.91
C TRP A 169 -5.00 -9.60 -26.54
N VAL A 170 -3.77 -9.07 -26.40
CA VAL A 170 -3.28 -8.43 -25.17
C VAL A 170 -4.16 -7.25 -24.81
N ARG A 171 -4.51 -6.40 -25.78
CA ARG A 171 -5.37 -5.24 -25.53
C ARG A 171 -6.74 -5.63 -25.03
N VAL A 172 -7.37 -6.66 -25.62
CA VAL A 172 -8.68 -7.15 -25.18
C VAL A 172 -8.57 -7.64 -23.73
N CYS A 173 -7.56 -8.46 -23.40
CA CYS A 173 -7.31 -8.89 -22.02
C CYS A 173 -7.12 -7.71 -21.07
N CYS A 174 -6.41 -6.66 -21.48
CA CYS A 174 -6.22 -5.47 -20.65
C CYS A 174 -7.49 -4.64 -20.45
N TYR A 175 -8.35 -4.50 -21.47
CA TYR A 175 -9.64 -3.83 -21.32
C TYR A 175 -10.56 -4.61 -20.38
N VAL A 176 -10.61 -5.94 -20.52
CA VAL A 176 -11.37 -6.83 -19.63
C VAL A 176 -10.82 -6.74 -18.20
N GLY A 177 -9.50 -6.81 -18.02
CA GLY A 177 -8.84 -6.67 -16.73
C GLY A 177 -9.11 -5.31 -16.06
N ALA A 178 -9.06 -4.22 -16.83
CA ALA A 178 -9.41 -2.88 -16.35
C ALA A 178 -10.88 -2.80 -15.93
N ALA A 179 -11.80 -3.38 -16.71
CA ALA A 179 -13.21 -3.42 -16.37
C ALA A 179 -13.46 -4.21 -15.07
N ILE A 180 -12.88 -5.41 -14.93
CA ILE A 180 -12.98 -6.23 -13.71
C ILE A 180 -12.42 -5.47 -12.50
N THR A 181 -11.25 -4.82 -12.65
CA THR A 181 -10.64 -4.04 -11.59
C THR A 181 -11.55 -2.89 -11.14
N SER A 182 -12.10 -2.12 -12.08
CA SER A 182 -13.06 -1.04 -11.77
C SER A 182 -14.33 -1.55 -11.11
N ILE A 183 -14.93 -2.62 -11.66
CA ILE A 183 -16.19 -3.21 -11.15
C ILE A 183 -15.99 -3.77 -9.74
N TRP A 184 -14.80 -4.27 -9.41
CA TRP A 184 -14.52 -4.77 -8.08
C TRP A 184 -14.19 -3.66 -7.07
N TYR A 185 -13.21 -2.79 -7.37
CA TYR A 185 -12.72 -1.82 -6.41
C TYR A 185 -13.67 -0.64 -6.19
N PHE A 186 -14.42 -0.21 -7.22
CA PHE A 186 -15.29 0.97 -7.11
C PHE A 186 -16.45 0.75 -6.11
N PRO A 187 -17.22 -0.36 -6.16
CA PRO A 187 -18.22 -0.65 -5.12
C PRO A 187 -17.62 -0.87 -3.74
N VAL A 188 -16.44 -1.50 -3.64
CA VAL A 188 -15.74 -1.68 -2.37
C VAL A 188 -15.40 -0.34 -1.72
N VAL A 189 -14.89 0.63 -2.50
CA VAL A 189 -14.60 1.98 -2.01
C VAL A 189 -15.88 2.68 -1.54
N ILE A 190 -16.96 2.61 -2.32
CA ILE A 190 -18.24 3.22 -1.93
C ILE A 190 -18.80 2.58 -0.66
N ALA A 191 -18.79 1.24 -0.57
CA ALA A 191 -19.31 0.52 0.58
C ALA A 191 -18.51 0.84 1.85
N THR A 192 -17.18 0.81 1.78
CA THR A 192 -16.30 1.16 2.90
C THR A 192 -16.44 2.63 3.30
N LEU A 193 -16.59 3.57 2.34
CA LEU A 193 -16.90 4.97 2.64
C LEU A 193 -18.22 5.11 3.41
N VAL A 194 -19.28 4.48 2.94
CA VAL A 194 -20.61 4.58 3.56
C VAL A 194 -20.61 3.97 4.96
N TRP A 195 -19.95 2.83 5.15
CA TRP A 195 -19.91 2.13 6.43
C TRP A 195 -19.03 2.81 7.48
N THR A 196 -17.99 3.52 7.06
CA THR A 196 -17.02 4.16 7.98
C THR A 196 -17.27 5.65 8.20
N THR A 197 -18.15 6.28 7.41
CA THR A 197 -18.55 7.68 7.63
C THR A 197 -19.46 7.78 8.85
N PRO A 198 -19.12 8.59 9.87
CA PRO A 198 -19.97 8.75 11.04
C PRO A 198 -21.30 9.43 10.66
N PRO A 199 -22.44 9.00 11.23
CA PRO A 199 -23.71 9.71 11.07
C PRO A 199 -23.60 11.18 11.50
N ARG A 200 -24.38 12.06 10.86
CA ARG A 200 -24.38 13.51 11.14
C ARG A 200 -24.45 13.78 12.65
N GLY A 201 -23.49 14.55 13.16
CA GLY A 201 -23.41 14.95 14.57
C GLY A 201 -22.61 14.02 15.49
N LYS A 202 -21.94 12.98 14.98
CA LYS A 202 -21.06 12.10 15.78
C LYS A 202 -19.59 12.21 15.36
N ASN A 203 -18.68 12.15 16.34
CA ASN A 203 -17.23 12.21 16.10
C ASN A 203 -16.70 10.91 15.49
N PHE A 204 -15.54 10.97 14.83
CA PHE A 204 -14.85 9.81 14.24
C PHE A 204 -14.63 8.66 15.25
N VAL A 205 -14.47 8.99 16.52
CA VAL A 205 -14.39 8.04 17.64
C VAL A 205 -15.59 7.08 17.69
N TYR A 206 -16.80 7.56 17.39
CA TYR A 206 -18.00 6.72 17.34
C TYR A 206 -17.94 5.70 16.19
N SER A 207 -17.30 6.08 15.08
CA SER A 207 -17.17 5.19 13.93
C SER A 207 -16.28 3.98 14.25
N LEU A 208 -15.26 4.15 15.11
CA LEU A 208 -14.37 3.07 15.57
C LEU A 208 -15.10 1.85 16.17
N ILE A 209 -16.30 2.06 16.71
CA ILE A 209 -17.11 1.03 17.39
C ILE A 209 -18.34 0.64 16.54
N SER A 210 -18.53 1.29 15.40
CA SER A 210 -19.67 1.07 14.50
C SER A 210 -19.61 -0.31 13.84
N ASP A 211 -20.78 -0.91 13.63
CA ASP A 211 -20.97 -2.16 12.86
C ASP A 211 -20.30 -2.11 11.48
N GLY A 212 -20.22 -0.91 10.89
CA GLY A 212 -19.61 -0.69 9.59
C GLY A 212 -18.11 -0.99 9.54
N ILE A 213 -17.36 -0.72 10.62
CA ILE A 213 -15.92 -1.02 10.67
C ILE A 213 -15.68 -2.51 10.84
N PHE A 214 -16.43 -3.19 11.71
CA PHE A 214 -16.34 -4.65 11.86
C PHE A 214 -16.67 -5.37 10.54
N THR A 215 -17.67 -4.87 9.80
CA THR A 215 -18.01 -5.40 8.47
C THR A 215 -16.86 -5.19 7.49
N THR A 216 -16.22 -4.02 7.52
CA THR A 216 -15.06 -3.70 6.67
C THR A 216 -13.83 -4.56 7.00
N GLN A 217 -13.59 -4.85 8.28
CA GLN A 217 -12.54 -5.77 8.71
C GLN A 217 -12.74 -7.18 8.15
N LYS A 218 -13.98 -7.71 8.19
CA LYS A 218 -14.30 -9.02 7.60
C LYS A 218 -14.05 -9.07 6.08
N LEU A 219 -14.27 -7.96 5.39
CA LEU A 219 -14.05 -7.87 3.93
C LEU A 219 -12.58 -7.70 3.55
N THR A 220 -11.69 -7.44 4.50
CA THR A 220 -10.27 -7.15 4.23
C THR A 220 -9.55 -8.34 3.59
N ILE A 221 -9.84 -9.58 4.02
CA ILE A 221 -9.25 -10.79 3.42
C ILE A 221 -9.78 -11.04 2.00
N PRO A 222 -11.11 -11.05 1.76
CA PRO A 222 -11.65 -11.16 0.39
C PRO A 222 -11.11 -10.09 -0.57
N ILE A 223 -11.00 -8.83 -0.13
CA ILE A 223 -10.45 -7.74 -0.95
C ILE A 223 -9.00 -8.04 -1.33
N ALA A 224 -8.18 -8.50 -0.38
CA ALA A 224 -6.79 -8.85 -0.63
C ALA A 224 -6.66 -10.07 -1.56
N ALA A 225 -7.52 -11.08 -1.42
CA ALA A 225 -7.52 -12.27 -2.28
C ALA A 225 -7.84 -11.94 -3.74
N VAL A 226 -8.88 -11.14 -4.00
CA VAL A 226 -9.19 -10.67 -5.35
C VAL A 226 -8.09 -9.73 -5.87
N GLY A 227 -7.51 -8.91 -4.99
CA GLY A 227 -6.34 -8.10 -5.31
C GLY A 227 -5.19 -8.94 -5.87
N LEU A 228 -4.80 -9.98 -5.13
CA LEU A 228 -3.75 -10.93 -5.55
C LEU A 228 -4.08 -11.59 -6.90
N ALA A 229 -5.33 -11.99 -7.13
CA ALA A 229 -5.74 -12.56 -8.41
C ALA A 229 -5.52 -11.59 -9.58
N ILE A 230 -5.82 -10.31 -9.38
CA ILE A 230 -5.57 -9.25 -10.38
C ILE A 230 -4.05 -9.05 -10.58
N ASP A 231 -3.24 -9.14 -9.52
CA ASP A 231 -1.78 -8.98 -9.63
C ASP A 231 -1.13 -10.12 -10.41
N VAL A 232 -1.57 -11.35 -10.18
CA VAL A 232 -1.15 -12.52 -10.98
C VAL A 232 -1.54 -12.34 -12.44
N PHE A 233 -2.75 -11.83 -12.71
CA PHE A 233 -3.20 -11.58 -14.08
C PHE A 233 -2.41 -10.46 -14.77
N LEU A 234 -2.14 -9.37 -14.06
CA LEU A 234 -1.27 -8.27 -14.52
C LEU A 234 0.15 -8.76 -14.82
N PHE A 235 0.68 -9.68 -14.04
CA PHE A 235 2.01 -10.25 -14.26
C PHE A 235 2.06 -11.24 -15.44
N ALA A 236 1.03 -12.08 -15.59
CA ALA A 236 1.01 -13.13 -16.62
C ALA A 236 0.94 -12.57 -18.06
N ILE A 237 0.14 -11.53 -18.30
CA ILE A 237 -0.05 -10.95 -19.64
C ILE A 237 1.25 -10.50 -20.31
N PRO A 238 2.06 -9.60 -19.72
CA PRO A 238 3.32 -9.17 -20.32
C PRO A 238 4.30 -10.34 -20.44
N LEU A 239 4.27 -11.32 -19.53
CA LEU A 239 5.14 -12.49 -19.60
C LEU A 239 4.85 -13.34 -20.84
N LEU A 240 3.57 -13.61 -21.11
CA LEU A 240 3.12 -14.33 -22.30
C LEU A 240 3.35 -13.54 -23.60
N ALA A 241 3.24 -12.21 -23.52
CA ALA A 241 3.51 -11.34 -24.67
C ALA A 241 5.00 -11.30 -25.03
N VAL A 242 5.88 -11.24 -24.02
CA VAL A 242 7.34 -11.18 -24.21
C VAL A 242 7.93 -12.54 -24.60
N SER A 243 7.39 -13.65 -24.10
CA SER A 243 7.91 -15.00 -24.42
C SER A 243 7.87 -15.31 -25.92
N LYS A 244 6.96 -14.68 -26.66
CA LYS A 244 6.85 -14.80 -28.13
C LYS A 244 7.80 -13.88 -28.91
N LEU A 245 8.56 -13.00 -28.25
CA LEU A 245 9.35 -11.96 -28.89
C LEU A 245 10.86 -12.22 -28.75
N HIS A 246 11.51 -12.56 -29.87
CA HIS A 246 12.97 -12.77 -29.92
C HIS A 246 13.73 -11.45 -29.73
N MET A 247 14.29 -11.21 -28.54
CA MET A 247 15.07 -10.01 -28.22
C MET A 247 16.56 -10.32 -27.96
N ALA A 248 17.43 -9.39 -28.36
CA ALA A 248 18.86 -9.42 -28.05
C ALA A 248 19.14 -9.37 -26.53
N THR A 249 20.19 -10.06 -26.08
CA THR A 249 20.55 -10.28 -24.66
C THR A 249 20.64 -9.01 -23.81
N LYS A 250 21.09 -7.87 -24.34
CA LYS A 250 21.12 -6.59 -23.61
C LYS A 250 19.73 -6.05 -23.26
N LYS A 251 18.73 -6.25 -24.13
CA LYS A 251 17.33 -5.88 -23.87
C LYS A 251 16.64 -6.88 -22.94
N LYS A 252 17.08 -8.14 -22.97
CA LYS A 252 16.60 -9.22 -22.09
C LYS A 252 16.84 -8.90 -20.61
N LEU A 253 17.97 -8.26 -20.26
CA LEU A 253 18.27 -7.89 -18.87
C LEU A 253 17.31 -6.82 -18.33
N GLY A 254 17.04 -5.76 -19.10
CA GLY A 254 16.09 -4.72 -18.69
C GLY A 254 14.70 -5.29 -18.48
N VAL A 255 14.25 -6.16 -19.38
CA VAL A 255 12.96 -6.85 -19.28
C VAL A 255 12.91 -7.80 -18.08
N ALA A 256 14.00 -8.53 -17.78
CA ALA A 256 14.09 -9.40 -16.61
C ALA A 256 13.94 -8.64 -15.29
N LEU A 257 14.49 -7.41 -15.18
CA LEU A 257 14.33 -6.58 -13.98
C LEU A 257 12.87 -6.16 -13.75
N ILE A 258 12.12 -5.90 -14.82
CA ILE A 258 10.69 -5.56 -14.75
C ILE A 258 9.88 -6.77 -14.27
N PHE A 259 10.22 -7.97 -14.75
CA PHE A 259 9.59 -9.19 -14.26
C PHE A 259 9.96 -9.50 -12.81
N ALA A 260 11.20 -9.22 -12.39
CA ALA A 260 11.60 -9.39 -11.00
C ALA A 260 10.78 -8.49 -10.05
N THR A 261 10.56 -7.22 -10.40
CA THR A 261 9.73 -6.32 -9.59
C THR A 261 8.26 -6.76 -9.54
N GLY A 262 7.73 -7.28 -10.65
CA GLY A 262 6.39 -7.88 -10.69
C GLY A 262 6.26 -9.13 -9.81
N ALA A 263 7.25 -10.01 -9.80
CA ALA A 263 7.26 -11.19 -8.94
C ALA A 263 7.33 -10.82 -7.45
N LEU A 264 8.14 -9.80 -7.10
CA LEU A 264 8.20 -9.28 -5.73
C LEU A 264 6.85 -8.71 -5.27
N ALA A 265 6.09 -8.06 -6.14
CA ALA A 265 4.76 -7.57 -5.83
C ALA A 265 3.78 -8.72 -5.47
N ILE A 266 3.83 -9.83 -6.22
CA ILE A 266 3.01 -11.03 -5.94
C ILE A 266 3.40 -11.62 -4.58
N VAL A 267 4.69 -11.76 -4.29
CA VAL A 267 5.15 -12.28 -3.00
C VAL A 267 4.69 -11.38 -1.85
N ALA A 268 4.81 -10.06 -1.99
CA ALA A 268 4.31 -9.10 -0.99
C ALA A 268 2.80 -9.24 -0.77
N SER A 269 2.03 -9.44 -1.84
CA SER A 269 0.57 -9.63 -1.79
C SER A 269 0.18 -10.93 -1.06
N ILE A 270 0.91 -12.03 -1.31
CA ILE A 270 0.69 -13.32 -0.61
C ILE A 270 0.99 -13.16 0.88
N LEU A 271 2.13 -12.57 1.23
CA LEU A 271 2.50 -12.33 2.62
C LEU A 271 1.47 -11.43 3.32
N SER A 272 0.97 -10.39 2.65
CA SER A 272 -0.08 -9.49 3.15
C SER A 272 -1.32 -10.28 3.57
N ILE A 273 -1.76 -11.25 2.76
CA ILE A 273 -2.90 -12.12 3.11
C ILE A 273 -2.59 -12.99 4.32
N ILE A 274 -1.41 -13.64 4.38
CA ILE A 274 -1.01 -14.49 5.49
C ILE A 274 -1.04 -13.71 6.82
N TYR A 275 -0.45 -12.51 6.85
CA TYR A 275 -0.45 -11.68 8.05
C TYR A 275 -1.84 -11.16 8.41
N ARG A 276 -2.71 -10.90 7.44
CA ARG A 276 -4.13 -10.52 7.71
C ARG A 276 -4.94 -11.67 8.29
N VAL A 277 -4.67 -12.91 7.90
CA VAL A 277 -5.29 -14.09 8.53
C VAL A 277 -4.81 -14.21 9.98
N ARG A 278 -3.50 -14.11 10.21
CA ARG A 278 -2.93 -14.13 11.57
C ARG A 278 -3.44 -13.00 12.45
N LEU A 279 -3.69 -11.82 11.88
CA LEU A 279 -4.25 -10.68 12.62
C LEU A 279 -5.62 -11.01 13.25
N ASN A 280 -6.45 -11.84 12.61
CA ASN A 280 -7.73 -12.25 13.18
C ASN A 280 -7.61 -13.26 14.34
N GLU A 281 -6.45 -13.88 14.52
CA GLU A 281 -6.19 -14.89 15.57
C GLU A 281 -5.58 -14.27 16.84
N VAL A 282 -4.98 -13.08 16.74
CA VAL A 282 -4.17 -12.48 17.80
C VAL A 282 -4.95 -11.38 18.52
N LEU A 283 -4.93 -11.40 19.86
CA LEU A 283 -5.56 -10.38 20.71
C LEU A 283 -4.90 -9.00 20.57
N ASP A 284 -3.59 -9.00 20.31
CA ASP A 284 -2.78 -7.79 20.19
C ASP A 284 -2.76 -7.22 18.76
N ASN A 285 -3.88 -6.59 18.40
CA ASN A 285 -4.14 -6.14 17.04
C ASN A 285 -3.18 -5.05 16.55
N THR A 286 -2.80 -4.08 17.37
CA THR A 286 -1.97 -2.94 16.93
C THR A 286 -0.54 -3.32 16.63
N TRP A 287 0.00 -4.32 17.32
CA TRP A 287 1.31 -4.89 17.06
C TRP A 287 1.29 -5.79 15.82
N ALA A 288 0.32 -6.69 15.71
CA ALA A 288 0.18 -7.59 14.56
C ALA A 288 -0.18 -6.86 13.25
N LEU A 289 -0.71 -5.63 13.33
CA LEU A 289 -1.03 -4.80 12.17
C LEU A 289 0.21 -4.20 11.49
N VAL A 290 1.34 -4.12 12.20
CA VAL A 290 2.61 -3.56 11.68
C VAL A 290 3.09 -4.25 10.40
N PRO A 291 3.29 -5.58 10.35
CA PRO A 291 3.72 -6.25 9.12
C PRO A 291 2.69 -6.10 7.99
N VAL A 292 1.39 -6.05 8.32
CA VAL A 292 0.32 -5.80 7.33
C VAL A 292 0.51 -4.42 6.69
N PHE A 293 0.73 -3.36 7.49
CA PHE A 293 0.96 -2.02 6.92
C PHE A 293 2.21 -1.94 6.06
N ILE A 294 3.33 -2.52 6.52
CA ILE A 294 4.58 -2.53 5.76
C ILE A 294 4.36 -3.21 4.40
N LEU A 295 3.74 -4.40 4.39
CA LEU A 295 3.51 -5.15 3.16
C LEU A 295 2.52 -4.45 2.23
N THR A 296 1.45 -3.86 2.75
CA THR A 296 0.48 -3.13 1.92
C THR A 296 1.07 -1.88 1.27
N LEU A 297 1.86 -1.09 2.00
CA LEU A 297 2.55 0.06 1.44
C LEU A 297 3.64 -0.38 0.45
N ALA A 298 4.37 -1.46 0.75
CA ALA A 298 5.34 -2.01 -0.18
C ALA A 298 4.70 -2.45 -1.49
N GLU A 299 3.59 -3.19 -1.43
CA GLU A 299 2.81 -3.62 -2.59
C GLU A 299 2.32 -2.42 -3.41
N LEU A 300 1.77 -1.40 -2.75
CA LEU A 300 1.28 -0.18 -3.39
C LEU A 300 2.41 0.61 -4.09
N PHE A 301 3.53 0.80 -3.40
CA PHE A 301 4.68 1.54 -3.94
C PHE A 301 5.38 0.77 -5.07
N ILE A 302 5.53 -0.54 -4.95
CA ILE A 302 6.06 -1.39 -6.03
C ILE A 302 5.12 -1.33 -7.24
N GLY A 303 3.80 -1.39 -7.03
CA GLY A 303 2.81 -1.22 -8.10
C GLY A 303 2.95 0.11 -8.84
N MET A 304 3.16 1.22 -8.12
CA MET A 304 3.45 2.52 -8.71
C MET A 304 4.78 2.56 -9.49
N ILE A 305 5.82 1.90 -8.98
CA ILE A 305 7.11 1.78 -9.67
C ILE A 305 6.94 0.99 -10.98
N ILE A 306 6.18 -0.11 -10.96
CA ILE A 306 5.84 -0.90 -12.15
C ILE A 306 5.09 -0.04 -13.17
N ALA A 307 4.11 0.76 -12.74
CA ALA A 307 3.39 1.69 -13.62
C ALA A 307 4.31 2.75 -14.27
N CYS A 308 5.40 3.14 -13.61
CA CYS A 308 6.39 4.10 -14.12
C CYS A 308 7.46 3.47 -15.03
N THR A 309 7.60 2.13 -15.01
CA THR A 309 8.73 1.41 -15.60
C THR A 309 8.90 1.61 -17.11
N TRP A 310 7.80 1.70 -17.87
CA TRP A 310 7.87 1.97 -19.31
C TRP A 310 8.51 3.35 -19.62
N HIS A 311 8.13 4.35 -18.83
CA HIS A 311 8.64 5.71 -18.99
C HIS A 311 10.12 5.77 -18.58
N MET A 312 10.48 5.09 -17.48
CA MET A 312 11.87 4.92 -17.07
C MET A 312 12.70 4.25 -18.17
N SER A 313 12.18 3.19 -18.81
CA SER A 313 12.89 2.51 -19.91
C SER A 313 13.16 3.46 -21.08
N LYS A 314 12.23 4.36 -21.41
CA LYS A 314 12.42 5.39 -22.44
C LYS A 314 13.46 6.44 -21.99
N PHE A 315 13.40 6.87 -20.73
CA PHE A 315 14.37 7.80 -20.14
C PHE A 315 15.79 7.28 -20.24
N PHE A 316 16.02 6.05 -19.75
CA PHE A 316 17.34 5.43 -19.79
C PHE A 316 17.84 5.24 -21.21
N ARG A 317 16.97 4.89 -22.17
CA ARG A 317 17.38 4.76 -23.58
C ARG A 317 17.76 6.09 -24.23
N THR A 318 17.07 7.19 -23.89
CA THR A 318 17.41 8.52 -24.42
C THR A 318 18.72 9.04 -23.85
N TYR A 319 18.95 8.82 -22.55
CA TYR A 319 20.15 9.27 -21.86
C TYR A 319 21.25 8.19 -21.78
N ASP A 320 21.13 7.10 -22.53
CA ASP A 320 22.06 5.95 -22.48
C ASP A 320 23.52 6.38 -22.71
N ARG A 321 23.74 7.33 -23.62
CA ARG A 321 25.07 7.93 -23.86
C ARG A 321 25.61 8.75 -22.68
N GLN A 322 24.74 9.42 -21.92
CA GLN A 322 25.15 10.20 -20.75
C GLN A 322 25.38 9.29 -19.54
N PHE A 323 24.49 8.32 -19.32
CA PHE A 323 24.68 7.29 -18.29
C PHE A 323 25.90 6.41 -18.56
N GLY A 324 26.20 6.08 -19.83
CA GLY A 324 27.42 5.38 -20.21
C GLY A 324 28.68 6.17 -19.85
N LYS A 325 28.68 7.50 -20.03
CA LYS A 325 29.78 8.37 -19.61
C LYS A 325 29.93 8.42 -18.09
N VAL A 326 28.83 8.58 -17.35
CA VAL A 326 28.84 8.59 -15.88
C VAL A 326 29.28 7.22 -15.32
N GLY A 327 28.76 6.13 -15.86
CA GLY A 327 29.13 4.77 -15.50
C GLY A 327 30.59 4.46 -15.79
N SER A 328 31.12 4.92 -16.93
CA SER A 328 32.55 4.82 -17.25
C SER A 328 33.41 5.66 -16.29
N SER A 329 32.96 6.85 -15.89
CA SER A 329 33.68 7.68 -14.90
C SER A 329 33.67 7.05 -13.51
N ILE A 330 32.55 6.48 -13.08
CA ILE A 330 32.45 5.76 -11.80
C ILE A 330 33.30 4.49 -11.83
N ALA A 331 33.25 3.71 -12.91
CA ALA A 331 34.09 2.53 -13.09
C ALA A 331 35.58 2.90 -13.08
N TYR A 332 35.95 4.02 -13.73
CA TYR A 332 37.32 4.54 -13.69
C TYR A 332 37.74 4.92 -12.27
N ILE A 333 36.90 5.64 -11.51
CA ILE A 333 37.20 6.03 -10.11
C ILE A 333 37.31 4.81 -9.19
N VAL A 334 36.42 3.82 -9.35
CA VAL A 334 36.44 2.58 -8.56
C VAL A 334 37.66 1.74 -8.91
N CYS A 335 37.98 1.60 -10.21
CA CYS A 335 39.17 0.88 -10.67
C CYS A 335 40.45 1.59 -10.20
N PHE A 336 40.49 2.93 -10.23
CA PHE A 336 41.60 3.74 -9.73
C PHE A 336 41.77 3.60 -8.21
N ARG A 337 40.66 3.56 -7.44
CA ARG A 337 40.69 3.27 -5.99
C ARG A 337 41.13 1.84 -5.68
N CYS A 338 40.75 0.87 -6.50
CA CYS A 338 41.19 -0.52 -6.37
C CYS A 338 42.69 -0.67 -6.67
N ALA A 339 43.17 -0.05 -7.75
CA ALA A 339 44.59 -0.01 -8.10
C ALA A 339 45.44 0.68 -7.02
N ARG A 340 44.92 1.76 -6.41
CA ARG A 340 45.60 2.46 -5.32
C ARG A 340 45.67 1.64 -4.02
N LYS A 341 44.63 0.87 -3.70
CA LYS A 341 44.66 -0.10 -2.58
C LYS A 341 45.65 -1.24 -2.79
N PHE A 342 45.83 -1.69 -4.04
CA PHE A 342 46.79 -2.74 -4.37
C PHE A 342 48.26 -2.26 -4.23
N LYS A 343 48.52 -0.98 -4.53
CA LYS A 343 49.84 -0.36 -4.42
C LYS A 343 50.27 -0.03 -2.97
N GLN A 344 49.34 -0.04 -2.01
CA GLN A 344 49.62 0.15 -0.57
C GLN A 344 49.83 -1.17 0.20
N ARG A 345 49.66 -2.33 -0.45
CA ARG A 345 49.88 -3.67 0.14
C ARG A 345 51.17 -4.35 -0.30
N LYS A 346 51.92 -3.71 -1.20
CA LYS A 346 53.34 -3.98 -1.47
C LYS A 346 54.13 -2.89 -0.77
#